data_AF-A0AB34HCC8-F1
#
_entry.id   AF-A0AB34HCC8-F1
#
_cell.length_a   1.000
_cell.length_b   1.000
_cell.length_c   1.000
_cell.angle_alpha   90.00
_cell.angle_beta   90.00
_cell.angle_gamma   90.00
#
_symmetry.space_group_name_H-M   'P 1'
#
loop_
_entity.id
_entity.type
_entity.pdbx_description
1 polymer ?
#
loop_
_entity_poly.entity_id
_entity_poly.type
_entity_poly.pdbx_seq_one_letter_code
_entity_poly.pdbx_strand_id
1 'polypeptide(L)'
;MIVYAEPSSKEWRGVYHSSVFSMEHKGLCPDYDLCQRISGQRQHSSTGYIFTRDQWDPEVIESHRKKKKEAQKEGKGEEEREEEEEQEEEEAFIAEMQVVAEILQHLVQRPEDYLENIEHTVKLYKEIILHSLEVRTRCIAENGNVDICVLSLK
;
A
#
# COMPACT_ATOMS: atom_id res chain seq x y z
N MET A 1 -4.20 19.30 -40.64
CA MET A 1 -3.05 19.92 -41.31
C MET A 1 -2.74 21.24 -40.63
N ILE A 2 -1.88 21.23 -39.62
CA ILE A 2 -0.94 22.31 -39.28
C ILE A 2 0.33 21.57 -38.85
N VAL A 3 1.44 21.96 -39.44
CA VAL A 3 2.77 21.32 -39.37
C VAL A 3 3.73 22.36 -38.80
N TYR A 4 4.47 22.02 -37.74
CA TYR A 4 5.76 22.61 -37.35
C TYR A 4 6.48 21.57 -36.44
N ALA A 5 7.78 21.29 -36.50
CA ALA A 5 8.91 21.78 -37.28
C ALA A 5 9.96 20.64 -37.44
N GLU A 6 10.72 20.63 -38.54
CA GLU A 6 11.95 19.84 -38.75
C GLU A 6 13.17 20.55 -38.08
N PRO A 7 14.45 20.07 -38.07
CA PRO A 7 15.06 18.89 -38.72
C PRO A 7 16.20 18.20 -37.91
N SER A 8 16.11 16.90 -37.62
CA SER A 8 17.32 16.04 -37.57
C SER A 8 16.95 14.55 -37.58
N SER A 9 17.21 13.89 -38.71
CA SER A 9 17.72 12.51 -38.84
C SER A 9 17.22 11.44 -37.84
N LYS A 10 16.59 10.33 -38.20
CA LYS A 10 16.37 9.62 -39.47
C LYS A 10 15.15 8.70 -39.27
N GLU A 11 14.29 8.66 -40.28
CA GLU A 11 13.41 7.55 -40.65
C GLU A 11 12.83 6.68 -39.51
N TRP A 12 11.54 6.84 -39.19
CA TRP A 12 10.68 5.68 -38.99
C TRP A 12 9.29 5.95 -39.59
N ARG A 13 9.04 5.30 -40.72
CA ARG A 13 7.69 4.95 -41.17
C ARG A 13 7.05 4.11 -40.07
N GLY A 14 5.99 4.62 -39.46
CA GLY A 14 5.24 3.93 -38.42
C GLY A 14 3.76 3.95 -38.75
N VAL A 15 3.25 2.78 -39.12
CA VAL A 15 1.85 2.48 -39.44
C VAL A 15 0.96 2.83 -38.23
N TYR A 16 -0.18 3.49 -38.48
CA TYR A 16 -1.26 3.63 -37.51
C TYR A 16 -1.73 2.23 -37.10
N HIS A 17 -1.20 1.72 -35.99
CA HIS A 17 -1.85 0.64 -35.27
C HIS A 17 -2.70 1.30 -34.20
N SER A 18 -3.99 1.00 -34.22
CA SER A 18 -4.94 1.32 -33.16
C SER A 18 -4.51 0.61 -31.87
N SER A 19 -3.50 1.14 -31.18
CA SER A 19 -3.24 0.79 -29.80
C SER A 19 -4.30 1.49 -28.98
N VAL A 20 -5.34 0.72 -28.64
CA VAL A 20 -6.21 0.96 -27.49
C VAL A 20 -5.31 1.49 -26.38
N PHE A 21 -5.56 2.73 -25.97
CA PHE A 21 -4.87 3.37 -24.85
C PHE A 21 -5.25 2.55 -23.61
N SER A 22 -4.49 1.49 -23.31
CA SER A 22 -4.53 0.83 -22.02
C SER A 22 -3.98 1.83 -21.03
N MET A 23 -4.87 2.69 -20.55
CA MET A 23 -4.66 3.50 -19.37
C MET A 23 -4.65 2.52 -18.21
N GLU A 24 -3.49 1.89 -17.98
CA GLU A 24 -3.25 1.11 -16.78
C GLU A 24 -3.57 2.03 -15.59
N HIS A 25 -4.64 1.70 -14.87
CA HIS A 25 -4.94 2.26 -13.56
C HIS A 25 -3.83 1.80 -12.58
N LYS A 26 -2.62 2.36 -12.72
CA LYS A 26 -1.44 2.12 -11.86
C LYS A 26 -1.61 2.64 -10.41
N GLY A 27 -2.81 3.07 -10.03
CA GLY A 27 -3.12 3.67 -8.74
C GLY A 27 -4.08 2.89 -7.84
N LEU A 28 -4.67 1.78 -8.31
CA LEU A 28 -5.54 0.96 -7.47
C LEU A 28 -4.72 -0.19 -6.87
N CYS A 29 -4.59 -0.18 -5.55
CA CYS A 29 -4.11 -1.33 -4.79
C CYS A 29 -4.99 -2.54 -5.16
N PRO A 30 -4.41 -3.64 -5.69
CA PRO A 30 -5.16 -4.86 -5.94
C PRO A 30 -5.88 -5.34 -4.67
N ASP A 31 -7.05 -5.97 -4.82
CA ASP A 31 -7.82 -6.48 -3.68
C ASP A 31 -6.99 -7.44 -2.83
N TYR A 32 -6.18 -8.29 -3.48
CA TYR A 32 -5.28 -9.19 -2.81
C TYR A 32 -4.33 -8.45 -1.86
N ASP A 33 -3.65 -7.42 -2.36
CA ASP A 33 -2.71 -6.63 -1.55
C ASP A 33 -3.42 -5.88 -0.42
N LEU A 34 -4.64 -5.40 -0.67
CA LEU A 34 -5.47 -4.74 0.34
C LEU A 34 -5.89 -5.72 1.44
N CYS A 35 -6.39 -6.89 1.06
CA CYS A 35 -6.78 -7.96 1.97
C CYS A 35 -5.61 -8.42 2.83
N GLN A 36 -4.43 -8.60 2.24
CA GLN A 36 -3.20 -8.96 2.96
C GLN A 36 -2.76 -7.85 3.93
N ARG A 37 -2.89 -6.58 3.53
CA ARG A 37 -2.51 -5.46 4.39
C ARG A 37 -3.44 -5.33 5.61
N ILE A 38 -4.74 -5.48 5.41
CA ILE A 38 -5.73 -5.35 6.50
C ILE A 38 -5.66 -6.57 7.42
N SER A 39 -5.46 -7.79 6.90
CA SER A 39 -5.41 -9.00 7.74
C SER A 39 -4.21 -9.02 8.69
N GLY A 40 -3.13 -8.33 8.33
CA GLY A 40 -1.95 -8.11 9.16
C GLY A 40 -2.10 -6.99 10.20
N GLN A 41 -3.19 -6.23 10.21
CA GLN A 41 -3.40 -5.16 11.18
C GLN A 41 -3.94 -5.68 12.51
N ARG A 42 -3.59 -4.98 13.60
CA ARG A 42 -4.11 -5.24 14.94
C ARG A 42 -4.45 -3.94 15.63
N GLN A 43 -5.48 -3.94 16.45
CA GLN A 43 -5.90 -2.76 17.18
C GLN A 43 -5.46 -2.84 18.65
N HIS A 44 -4.99 -1.74 19.21
CA HIS A 44 -4.74 -1.63 20.65
C HIS A 44 -6.07 -1.54 21.42
N SER A 45 -6.24 -2.39 22.42
CA SER A 45 -7.48 -2.50 23.20
C SER A 45 -7.92 -1.20 23.89
N SER A 46 -7.00 -0.41 24.44
CA SER A 46 -7.35 0.83 25.17
C SER A 46 -7.35 2.11 24.32
N THR A 47 -6.39 2.29 23.41
CA THR A 47 -6.24 3.52 22.62
C THR A 47 -6.96 3.45 21.28
N GLY A 48 -7.29 2.25 20.81
CA GLY A 48 -7.84 2.03 19.48
C GLY A 48 -6.86 2.26 18.33
N TYR A 49 -5.57 2.47 18.62
CA TYR A 49 -4.55 2.64 17.59
C TYR A 49 -4.36 1.34 16.79
N ILE A 50 -4.19 1.46 15.47
CA ILE A 50 -4.01 0.32 14.58
C ILE A 50 -2.52 0.18 14.22
N PHE A 51 -1.97 -0.98 14.53
CA PHE A 51 -0.61 -1.37 14.19
C PHE A 51 -0.61 -2.24 12.93
N THR A 52 0.33 -1.98 12.03
CA THR A 52 0.57 -2.81 10.85
C THR A 52 1.48 -3.99 11.21
N ARG A 53 1.45 -5.07 10.41
CA ARG A 53 2.20 -6.30 10.69
C ARG A 53 3.69 -6.04 10.94
N ASP A 54 4.28 -5.12 10.19
CA ASP A 54 5.68 -4.68 10.32
C ASP A 54 6.04 -4.02 11.65
N GLN A 55 5.06 -3.59 12.46
CA GLN A 55 5.28 -2.90 13.73
C GLN A 55 5.11 -3.78 14.96
N TRP A 56 4.45 -4.93 14.82
CA TRP A 56 4.15 -5.79 15.96
C TRP A 56 4.58 -7.24 15.78
N ASP A 57 4.72 -7.72 14.54
CA ASP A 57 5.08 -9.09 14.25
C ASP A 57 6.60 -9.29 14.41
N PRO A 58 7.05 -10.05 15.43
CA PRO A 58 8.47 -10.24 15.70
C PRO A 58 9.22 -10.86 14.51
N GLU A 59 8.56 -11.74 13.75
CA GLU A 59 9.18 -12.38 12.59
C GLU A 59 9.44 -11.37 11.46
N VAL A 60 8.50 -10.44 11.26
CA VAL A 60 8.65 -9.40 10.24
C VAL A 60 9.72 -8.40 10.64
N ILE A 61 9.72 -7.94 11.90
CA ILE A 61 10.72 -7.00 12.42
C ILE A 61 12.13 -7.61 12.30
N GLU A 62 12.30 -8.88 12.70
CA GLU A 62 13.58 -9.58 12.59
C GLU A 62 14.02 -9.74 11.13
N SER A 63 13.10 -10.09 10.23
CA SER A 63 13.40 -10.24 8.80
C SER A 63 13.87 -8.93 8.15
N HIS A 64 13.26 -7.80 8.53
CA HIS A 64 13.66 -6.47 8.08
C HIS A 64 15.07 -6.11 8.56
N ARG A 65 15.40 -6.45 9.82
CA ARG A 65 16.75 -6.25 10.36
C ARG A 65 17.79 -7.08 9.62
N LYS A 66 17.51 -8.37 9.37
CA LYS A 66 18.40 -9.26 8.61
C LYS A 66 18.69 -8.71 7.21
N LYS A 67 17.64 -8.26 6.51
CA LYS A 67 17.77 -7.66 5.19
C LYS A 67 18.60 -6.37 5.19
N LYS A 68 18.50 -5.55 6.25
CA LYS A 68 19.32 -4.35 6.42
C LYS A 68 20.79 -4.69 6.67
N LYS A 69 21.07 -5.69 7.53
CA LYS A 69 22.44 -6.18 7.79
C LYS A 69 23.09 -6.78 6.53
N GLU A 70 22.34 -7.52 5.72
CA GLU A 70 22.83 -8.06 4.43
C GLU A 70 23.19 -6.95 3.44
N ALA A 71 22.35 -5.91 3.32
CA ALA A 71 22.61 -4.77 2.46
C ALA A 71 23.84 -3.93 2.90
N GLN A 72 24.16 -3.94 4.20
CA GLN A 72 25.32 -3.25 4.77
C GLN A 72 26.62 -4.03 4.54
N LYS A 73 26.58 -5.37 4.57
CA LYS A 73 27.76 -6.23 4.32
C LYS A 73 28.27 -6.21 2.87
N GLU A 74 27.43 -5.88 1.88
CA GLU A 74 27.87 -5.75 0.47
C GLU A 74 28.65 -4.45 0.19
N GLY A 75 28.73 -3.51 1.15
CA GLY A 75 29.35 -2.20 0.95
C GLY A 75 30.24 -1.75 2.12
N LYS A 76 31.54 -2.07 2.00
CA LYS A 76 32.71 -1.65 2.83
C LYS A 76 33.14 -2.65 3.90
N GLY A 77 34.43 -2.94 3.89
CA GLY A 77 35.16 -3.48 5.04
C GLY A 77 35.87 -2.35 5.77
N GLU A 78 35.59 -2.22 7.08
CA GLU A 78 36.41 -1.52 8.07
C GLU A 78 36.24 -2.25 9.42
N GLU A 79 37.09 -3.25 9.68
CA GLU A 79 36.93 -4.30 10.70
C GLU A 79 37.21 -3.91 12.18
N GLU A 80 37.56 -2.66 12.52
CA GLU A 80 37.96 -2.31 13.91
C GLU A 80 37.05 -1.31 14.65
N ARG A 81 36.06 -0.71 13.97
CA ARG A 81 35.03 0.14 14.62
C ARG A 81 33.64 -0.51 14.66
N GLU A 82 33.51 -1.67 14.00
CA GLU A 82 32.25 -2.40 13.85
C GLU A 82 31.77 -3.05 15.17
N GLU A 83 32.66 -3.48 16.08
CA GLU A 83 32.23 -4.23 17.27
C GLU A 83 31.41 -3.39 18.28
N GLU A 84 31.79 -2.13 18.55
CA GLU A 84 31.01 -1.24 19.44
C GLU A 84 29.68 -0.83 18.78
N GLU A 85 29.69 -0.51 17.48
CA GLU A 85 28.45 -0.17 16.75
C GLU A 85 27.50 -1.37 16.64
N GLU A 86 28.02 -2.60 16.46
CA GLU A 86 27.20 -3.80 16.36
C GLU A 86 26.57 -4.17 17.72
N GLN A 87 27.27 -3.93 18.82
CA GLN A 87 26.78 -4.13 20.17
C GLN A 87 25.69 -3.11 20.55
N GLU A 88 25.87 -1.83 20.17
CA GLU A 88 24.87 -0.78 20.37
C GLU A 88 23.59 -1.03 19.54
N GLU A 89 23.73 -1.53 18.30
CA GLU A 89 22.58 -1.96 17.49
C GLU A 89 21.83 -3.17 18.08
N GLU A 90 22.54 -4.11 18.71
CA GLU A 90 21.93 -5.28 19.34
C GLU A 90 21.17 -4.89 20.61
N GLU A 91 21.72 -4.01 21.45
CA GLU A 91 21.02 -3.47 22.62
C GLU A 91 19.78 -2.67 22.23
N ALA A 92 19.87 -1.83 21.19
CA ALA A 92 18.73 -1.07 20.67
C ALA A 92 17.61 -2.01 20.17
N PHE A 93 17.97 -3.11 19.50
CA PHE A 93 17.01 -4.11 19.04
C PHE A 93 16.33 -4.87 20.18
N ILE A 94 17.08 -5.23 21.22
CA ILE A 94 16.51 -5.88 22.41
C ILE A 94 15.51 -4.95 23.09
N ALA A 95 15.85 -3.66 23.24
CA ALA A 95 14.95 -2.66 23.80
C ALA A 95 13.68 -2.50 22.96
N GLU A 96 13.79 -2.46 21.62
CA GLU A 96 12.64 -2.41 20.71
C GLU A 96 11.74 -3.65 20.86
N MET A 97 12.33 -4.85 20.87
CA MET A 97 11.59 -6.10 21.00
C MET A 97 10.84 -6.18 22.33
N GLN A 98 11.42 -5.63 23.39
CA GLN A 98 10.79 -5.55 24.71
C GLN A 98 9.57 -4.63 24.69
N VAL A 99 9.65 -3.47 24.03
CA VAL A 99 8.50 -2.57 23.82
C VAL A 99 7.41 -3.25 23.00
N VAL A 100 7.78 -3.95 21.92
CA VAL A 100 6.83 -4.71 21.09
C VAL A 100 6.13 -5.79 21.92
N ALA A 101 6.87 -6.52 22.76
CA ALA A 101 6.30 -7.53 23.65
C ALA A 101 5.31 -6.97 24.67
N GLU A 102 5.54 -5.75 25.17
CA GLU A 102 4.59 -5.05 26.03
C GLU A 102 3.32 -4.65 25.27
N ILE A 103 3.46 -4.10 24.06
CA ILE A 103 2.33 -3.68 23.23
C ILE A 103 1.49 -4.89 22.79
N LEU A 104 2.14 -6.01 22.44
CA LEU A 104 1.51 -7.24 21.96
C LEU A 104 0.41 -7.77 22.90
N GLN A 105 0.59 -7.60 24.20
CA GLN A 105 -0.39 -8.03 25.22
C GLN A 105 -1.73 -7.29 25.09
N HIS A 106 -1.71 -6.11 24.47
CA HIS A 106 -2.87 -5.25 24.31
C HIS A 106 -3.43 -5.24 22.87
N LEU A 107 -2.77 -5.92 21.94
CA LEU A 107 -3.21 -6.03 20.55
C LEU A 107 -4.33 -7.06 20.41
N VAL A 108 -5.44 -6.61 19.84
CA VAL A 108 -6.62 -7.44 19.56
C VAL A 108 -6.84 -7.51 18.06
N GLN A 109 -7.22 -8.70 17.59
CA GLN A 109 -7.71 -8.90 16.22
C GLN A 109 -9.21 -8.73 16.23
N ARG A 110 -9.73 -7.83 15.39
CA ARG A 110 -11.17 -7.62 15.30
C ARG A 110 -11.79 -8.61 14.31
N PRO A 111 -13.10 -8.89 14.42
CA PRO A 111 -13.79 -9.70 13.42
C PRO A 111 -13.67 -9.13 12.00
N GLU A 112 -13.52 -7.82 11.82
CA GLU A 112 -13.35 -7.20 10.50
C GLU A 112 -11.97 -7.45 9.89
N ASP A 113 -10.98 -7.85 10.69
CA ASP A 113 -9.60 -8.07 10.24
C ASP A 113 -9.37 -9.53 9.77
N TYR A 114 -10.39 -10.39 9.79
CA TYR A 114 -10.31 -11.74 9.18
C TYR A 114 -10.44 -11.67 7.67
N LEU A 115 -9.66 -12.50 6.96
CA LEU A 115 -9.55 -12.45 5.51
C LEU A 115 -10.91 -12.56 4.82
N GLU A 116 -11.74 -13.49 5.26
CA GLU A 116 -13.08 -13.74 4.73
C GLU A 116 -13.99 -12.51 4.88
N ASN A 117 -13.88 -11.82 6.03
CA ASN A 117 -14.66 -10.63 6.34
C ASN A 117 -14.16 -9.41 5.56
N ILE A 118 -12.84 -9.31 5.34
CA ILE A 118 -12.24 -8.27 4.51
C ILE A 118 -12.68 -8.45 3.07
N GLU A 119 -12.57 -9.67 2.52
CA GLU A 119 -13.02 -9.97 1.15
C GLU A 119 -14.50 -9.63 0.95
N HIS A 120 -15.34 -9.99 1.92
CA HIS A 120 -16.75 -9.63 1.91
C HIS A 120 -16.96 -8.11 1.95
N THR A 121 -16.20 -7.40 2.77
CA THR A 121 -16.28 -5.93 2.89
C THR A 121 -15.80 -5.23 1.61
N VAL A 122 -14.70 -5.69 1.02
CA VAL A 122 -14.16 -5.18 -0.26
C VAL A 122 -15.17 -5.40 -1.38
N LYS A 123 -15.81 -6.58 -1.42
CA LYS A 123 -16.87 -6.86 -2.38
C LYS A 123 -18.05 -5.90 -2.23
N LEU A 124 -18.56 -5.71 -1.01
CA LEU A 124 -19.65 -4.78 -0.74
C LEU A 124 -19.28 -3.33 -1.10
N TYR A 125 -18.05 -2.90 -0.80
CA TYR A 125 -17.56 -1.58 -1.17
C TYR A 125 -17.64 -1.37 -2.70
N LYS A 126 -17.21 -2.37 -3.47
CA LYS A 126 -17.27 -2.31 -4.94
C LYS A 126 -18.71 -2.29 -5.47
N GLU A 127 -19.57 -3.15 -4.93
CA GLU A 127 -20.95 -3.28 -5.39
C GLU A 127 -21.82 -2.06 -5.04
N ILE A 128 -21.59 -1.44 -3.89
CA ILE A 128 -22.44 -0.36 -3.38
C ILE A 128 -21.82 1.01 -3.68
N ILE A 129 -20.60 1.24 -3.19
CA ILE A 129 -19.99 2.58 -3.21
C ILE A 129 -19.37 2.84 -4.58
N LEU A 130 -18.50 1.94 -5.06
CA LEU A 130 -17.82 2.13 -6.34
C LEU A 130 -18.84 2.21 -7.50
N HIS A 131 -19.81 1.29 -7.54
CA HIS A 131 -20.87 1.33 -8.54
C HIS A 131 -21.67 2.65 -8.51
N SER A 132 -22.06 3.13 -7.32
CA SER A 132 -22.78 4.40 -7.19
C SER A 132 -21.96 5.60 -7.67
N LEU A 133 -20.64 5.58 -7.45
CA LEU A 133 -19.72 6.64 -7.90
C LEU A 133 -19.49 6.59 -9.41
N GLU A 134 -19.38 5.41 -10.01
CA GLU A 134 -19.21 5.22 -11.46
C GLU A 134 -20.46 5.63 -12.23
N VAL A 135 -21.65 5.24 -11.75
CA VAL A 135 -22.93 5.65 -12.35
C VAL A 135 -23.08 7.17 -12.24
N ARG A 136 -22.77 7.77 -11.08
CA ARG A 136 -22.83 9.22 -10.89
C ARG A 136 -21.87 9.97 -11.82
N THR A 137 -20.63 9.50 -11.94
CA THR A 137 -19.63 10.14 -12.81
C THR A 137 -19.98 10.01 -14.29
N ARG A 138 -20.56 8.88 -14.71
CA ARG A 138 -21.11 8.72 -16.07
C ARG A 138 -22.26 9.69 -16.34
N CYS A 139 -23.22 9.81 -15.42
CA CYS A 139 -24.33 10.75 -15.56
C CYS A 139 -23.86 12.22 -15.63
N ILE A 140 -22.80 12.58 -14.91
CA ILE A 140 -22.18 13.92 -14.99
C ILE A 140 -21.50 14.14 -16.35
N ALA A 141 -20.77 13.14 -16.85
CA ALA A 141 -20.07 13.22 -18.14
C ALA A 141 -21.05 13.32 -19.33
N GLU A 142 -22.21 12.67 -19.24
CA GLU A 142 -23.21 12.66 -20.31
C GLU A 142 -24.11 13.91 -20.33
N ASN A 143 -24.38 14.54 -19.18
CA ASN A 143 -25.38 15.60 -19.09
C ASN A 143 -24.82 17.02 -18.90
N GLY A 144 -23.51 17.19 -18.66
CA GLY A 144 -22.86 18.52 -18.62
C GLY A 144 -23.41 19.52 -17.59
N ASN A 145 -24.37 19.12 -16.77
CA ASN A 145 -25.09 19.97 -15.82
C ASN A 145 -24.87 19.40 -14.41
N VAL A 146 -24.11 20.15 -13.62
CA VAL A 146 -23.75 19.81 -12.24
C VAL A 146 -24.91 20.22 -11.33
N ASP A 147 -26.08 19.63 -11.52
CA ASP A 147 -27.10 19.65 -10.48
C ASP A 147 -26.93 18.41 -9.64
N ILE A 148 -26.42 18.66 -8.43
CA ILE A 148 -26.18 17.72 -7.37
C ILE A 148 -27.48 16.95 -7.14
N CYS A 149 -27.58 15.73 -7.68
CA CYS A 149 -28.49 14.72 -7.19
C CYS A 149 -28.06 14.41 -5.75
N VAL A 150 -28.56 15.22 -4.82
CA VAL A 150 -28.55 14.94 -3.39
C VAL A 150 -29.27 13.61 -3.26
N LEU A 151 -28.52 12.54 -3.02
CA LEU A 151 -29.08 11.30 -2.52
C LEU A 151 -29.74 11.66 -1.18
N SER A 152 -31.04 11.93 -1.20
CA SER A 152 -31.86 11.82 0.00
C SER A 152 -31.84 10.35 0.39
N LEU A 153 -30.94 9.98 1.31
CA LEU A 153 -31.17 8.83 2.16
C LEU A 153 -32.44 9.15 2.97
N LYS A 154 -33.50 8.41 2.68
CA LYS A 154 -34.69 8.27 3.52
C LYS A 154 -34.71 6.85 4.05
#